data_AF-A0A7X5KPE7-F1
#
_entry.id   AF-A0A7X5KPE7-F1
#
_cell.length_a   1.000
_cell.length_b   1.000
_cell.length_c   1.000
_cell.angle_alpha   90.00
_cell.angle_beta   90.00
_cell.angle_gamma   90.00
#
_symmetry.space_group_name_H-M   'P 1'
#
loop_
_entity.id
_entity.type
_entity.pdbx_description
1 polymer ?
#
loop_
_entity_poly.entity_id
_entity_poly.type
_entity_poly.pdbx_seq_one_letter_code
_entity_poly.pdbx_strand_id
1 'polypeptide(L)' 'MYKVIESRVIVDEREEVTYGLRRTDGTAVTDVSPNKNEVERSAVYFNEIGVSSWNLKEIISDVLDTEMGLEKFYI' A
#
# COMPACT_ATOMS: atom_id res chain seq x y z
N MET A 1 -8.42 8.96 -7.75
CA MET A 1 -8.92 7.90 -6.85
C MET A 1 -7.94 6.74 -6.83
N TYR A 2 -7.63 6.16 -5.67
CA TYR A 2 -6.82 4.96 -5.51
C TYR A 2 -7.68 3.69 -5.59
N LYS A 3 -7.12 2.66 -6.20
CA LYS A 3 -7.66 1.31 -6.30
C LYS A 3 -6.61 0.31 -5.87
N VAL A 4 -7.02 -0.80 -5.28
CA VAL A 4 -6.11 -1.89 -4.92
C VAL A 4 -5.73 -2.68 -6.17
N ILE A 5 -4.46 -3.04 -6.25
CA ILE A 5 -3.91 -3.93 -7.27
C ILE A 5 -3.20 -5.10 -6.59
N GLU A 6 -3.26 -6.27 -7.21
CA GLU A 6 -2.48 -7.44 -6.81
C GLU A 6 -1.15 -7.44 -7.53
N SER A 7 -0.08 -7.87 -6.85
CA SER A 7 1.25 -8.08 -7.42
C SER A 7 1.79 -9.40 -6.90
N ARG A 8 2.57 -10.09 -7.74
CA ARG A 8 3.21 -11.35 -7.39
C ARG A 8 4.69 -11.09 -7.33
N VAL A 9 5.29 -11.41 -6.18
CA VAL A 9 6.72 -11.28 -5.96
C VAL A 9 7.31 -12.64 -5.69
N ILE A 10 8.56 -12.83 -6.11
CA ILE A 10 9.30 -14.06 -5.84
C ILE A 10 10.22 -13.76 -4.67
N VAL A 11 10.01 -14.46 -3.55
CA VAL A 11 10.85 -14.39 -2.34
C VAL A 11 11.34 -15.80 -2.05
N ASP A 12 12.65 -16.01 -1.96
CA ASP A 12 13.27 -17.31 -1.68
C ASP A 12 12.70 -18.47 -2.52
N GLU A 13 12.61 -18.26 -3.85
CA GLU A 13 12.08 -19.22 -4.84
C GLU A 13 10.59 -19.59 -4.65
N ARG A 14 9.86 -18.86 -3.79
CA ARG A 14 8.42 -19.00 -3.59
C ARG A 14 7.68 -17.79 -4.15
N GLU A 15 6.56 -18.04 -4.82
CA GLU A 15 5.66 -16.98 -5.30
C GLU A 15 4.77 -16.54 -4.13
N GLU A 16 4.90 -15.27 -3.74
CA GLU A 16 4.08 -14.63 -2.73
C GLU A 16 3.21 -13.55 -3.38
N VAL A 17 2.01 -13.37 -2.82
CA VAL A 17 1.07 -12.35 -3.28
C VAL A 17 1.17 -11.14 -2.36
N THR A 18 1.43 -10.00 -2.96
CA THR A 18 1.42 -8.69 -2.31
C THR A 18 0.34 -7.82 -2.94
N TYR A 19 -0.09 -6.81 -2.21
CA TYR A 19 -1.07 -5.85 -2.66
C TYR A 19 -0.47 -4.46 -2.68
N GLY A 20 -0.91 -3.66 -3.64
CA GLY A 20 -0.48 -2.30 -3.86
C GLY A 20 -1.63 -1.37 -4.20
N LEU A 21 -1.30 -0.11 -4.48
CA LEU A 21 -2.25 0.95 -4.79
C LEU A 21 -1.98 1.54 -6.16
N ARG A 22 -3.03 1.68 -6.97
CA ARG A 22 -3.00 2.38 -8.26
C ARG A 22 -3.94 3.57 -8.25
N ARG A 23 -3.42 4.74 -8.58
CA ARG A 23 -4.20 5.96 -8.76
C ARG A 23 -4.75 6.06 -10.18
N THR A 24 -5.83 6.80 -10.34
CA THR A 24 -6.47 7.10 -11.64
C THR A 24 -5.57 7.78 -12.66
N ASP A 25 -4.49 8.42 -12.23
CA ASP A 25 -3.48 9.03 -13.11
C ASP A 25 -2.47 8.02 -13.68
N GLY A 26 -2.62 6.74 -13.34
CA GLY A 26 -1.72 5.66 -13.76
C GLY A 26 -0.59 5.37 -12.79
N THR A 27 -0.35 6.22 -11.78
CA THR A 27 0.70 5.99 -10.79
C THR A 27 0.37 4.77 -9.95
N ALA A 28 1.34 3.87 -9.78
CA ALA A 28 1.21 2.68 -8.96
C ALA A 28 2.32 2.61 -7.91
N VAL A 29 1.96 2.13 -6.72
CA VAL A 29 2.88 1.68 -5.68
C VAL A 29 2.57 0.21 -5.43
N THR A 30 3.52 -0.66 -5.74
CA THR A 30 3.41 -2.11 -5.52
C THR A 30 3.95 -2.48 -4.14
N ASP A 31 3.69 -3.71 -3.71
CA ASP A 31 4.35 -4.30 -2.54
C ASP A 31 4.13 -3.53 -1.22
N VAL A 32 2.94 -2.96 -1.06
CA VAL A 32 2.57 -2.16 0.12
C VAL A 32 2.32 -3.06 1.34
N SER A 33 1.58 -4.15 1.16
CA SER A 33 1.35 -5.16 2.21
C SER A 33 0.91 -6.50 1.59
N PRO A 34 1.25 -7.66 2.21
CA PRO A 34 0.68 -8.95 1.84
C PRO A 34 -0.81 -9.10 2.22
N ASN A 35 -1.37 -8.17 3.00
CA ASN A 35 -2.77 -8.19 3.43
C ASN A 35 -3.64 -7.23 2.60
N LYS A 36 -4.52 -7.79 1.77
CA LYS A 36 -5.44 -7.03 0.93
C LYS A 36 -6.29 -6.01 1.70
N ASN A 37 -6.80 -6.40 2.87
CA ASN A 37 -7.73 -5.57 3.64
C ASN A 37 -7.04 -4.32 4.20
N GLU A 38 -5.75 -4.41 4.53
CA GLU A 38 -4.96 -3.25 4.94
C GLU A 38 -4.82 -2.26 3.79
N VAL A 39 -4.48 -2.74 2.61
CA VAL A 39 -4.32 -1.91 1.41
C VAL A 39 -5.66 -1.28 0.99
N GLU A 40 -6.78 -1.98 1.15
CA GLU A 40 -8.12 -1.42 0.94
C GLU A 40 -8.44 -0.28 1.92
N ARG A 41 -8.12 -0.43 3.22
CA ARG A 41 -8.29 0.65 4.21
C ARG A 41 -7.42 1.85 3.87
N SER A 42 -6.17 1.64 3.48
CA SER A 42 -5.27 2.70 3.04
C SER A 42 -5.82 3.41 1.79
N ALA A 43 -6.36 2.65 0.82
CA ALA A 43 -6.98 3.24 -0.38
C ALA A 43 -8.15 4.18 -0.03
N VAL A 44 -9.03 3.76 0.88
CA VAL A 44 -10.16 4.59 1.35
C VAL A 44 -9.63 5.85 2.04
N TYR A 45 -8.71 5.69 3.00
CA TYR A 45 -8.12 6.81 3.72
C TYR A 45 -7.49 7.83 2.77
N PHE A 46 -6.61 7.40 1.86
CA PHE A 46 -5.95 8.30 0.91
C PHE A 46 -6.91 8.98 -0.07
N ASN A 47 -8.05 8.35 -0.38
CA ASN A 47 -9.11 8.97 -1.16
C ASN A 47 -9.86 10.05 -0.37
N GLU A 48 -10.16 9.80 0.91
CA GLU A 48 -10.85 10.76 1.79
C GLU A 48 -10.01 12.02 2.03
N ILE A 49 -8.71 11.87 2.29
CA ILE A 49 -7.81 13.00 2.56
C ILE A 49 -7.18 13.62 1.31
N GLY A 50 -7.53 13.12 0.12
CA GLY A 50 -7.11 13.71 -1.16
C GLY A 50 -5.60 13.62 -1.45
N VAL A 51 -4.92 12.57 -0.97
CA VAL A 51 -3.47 12.41 -1.11
C VAL A 51 -3.04 12.36 -2.58
N SER A 52 -2.05 13.20 -2.91
CA SER A 52 -1.41 13.19 -4.22
C SER A 52 -0.50 11.97 -4.36
N SER A 53 -0.34 11.45 -5.59
CA SER A 53 0.52 10.29 -5.87
C SER A 53 2.00 10.54 -5.57
N TRP A 54 2.44 11.80 -5.63
CA TRP A 54 3.81 12.23 -5.32
C TRP A 54 4.14 12.04 -3.83
N ASN A 55 3.19 12.37 -2.96
CA ASN A 55 3.37 12.21 -1.52
C ASN A 55 3.13 10.76 -1.07
N LEU A 56 2.52 9.92 -1.90
CA LEU A 56 2.15 8.55 -1.50
C LEU A 56 3.38 7.69 -1.18
N LYS A 57 4.47 7.81 -1.97
CA LYS A 57 5.71 7.06 -1.71
C LYS A 57 6.39 7.52 -0.42
N GLU A 58 6.41 8.82 -0.17
CA GLU A 58 6.97 9.39 1.06
C GLU A 58 6.11 9.01 2.28
N ILE A 59 4.78 9.10 2.19
CA ILE A 59 3.87 8.70 3.27
C ILE A 59 3.99 7.20 3.56
N ILE A 60 4.07 6.35 2.54
CA ILE A 60 4.24 4.90 2.73
C ILE A 60 5.62 4.62 3.35
N SER A 61 6.68 5.28 2.87
CA SER A 61 8.03 5.12 3.45
C SER A 61 8.10 5.62 4.89
N ASP A 62 7.53 6.79 5.20
CA ASP A 62 7.48 7.34 6.55
C ASP A 62 6.66 6.43 7.49
N VAL A 63 5.54 5.86 7.01
CA VAL A 63 4.77 4.88 7.78
C VAL A 63 5.57 3.59 7.99
N LEU A 64 6.36 3.14 7.02
CA LEU A 64 7.17 1.92 7.12
C LEU A 64 8.47 2.09 7.94
N ASP A 65 9.14 3.24 7.87
CA ASP A 65 10.43 3.51 8.55
C ASP A 65 10.28 3.85 10.04
N THR A 66 9.11 4.26 10.51
CA THR A 66 8.94 4.74 11.90
C THR A 66 8.89 3.61 12.95
N GLU A 67 9.37 2.38 12.68
CA GLU A 67 9.08 1.18 13.52
C GLU A 67 7.58 1.02 13.85
N MET A 68 6.72 1.71 13.11
CA MET A 68 5.29 1.48 13.04
C MET A 68 5.07 0.61 11.81
N GLY A 69 5.55 -0.63 11.89
CA GLY A 69 4.89 -1.68 11.13
C GLY A 69 3.37 -1.49 11.27
N LEU A 70 2.62 -1.79 10.21
CA LEU A 70 1.15 -1.77 10.21
C LEU A 70 0.53 -2.62 11.35
N GLU A 71 1.36 -3.27 12.17
CA GLU A 71 1.11 -3.85 13.51
C GLU A 71 0.38 -2.95 14.53
N LYS A 72 0.24 -1.63 14.34
CA LYS A 72 -0.54 -0.80 15.30
C LYS A 72 -2.04 -0.69 15.05
N PHE A 73 -2.60 -1.44 14.08
CA PHE A 73 -4.05 -1.63 13.94
C PHE A 73 -4.55 -2.96 14.53
N TYR A 74 -3.90 -3.48 15.56
CA TYR A 74 -4.49 -4.52 16.41
C TYR A 74 -5.59 -3.92 17.29
N ILE A 75 -6.77 -4.54 17.20
CA ILE A 75 -7.95 -4.36 18.07
C ILE A 75 -7.58 -4.79 19.50
#